data_AF-A0A8C0SBS9-F1
#
_entry.id   AF-A0A8C0SBS9-F1
#
_cell.length_a   1.000
_cell.length_b   1.000
_cell.length_c   1.000
_cell.angle_alpha   90.00
_cell.angle_beta   90.00
_cell.angle_gamma   90.00
#
_symmetry.space_group_name_H-M   'P 1'
#
loop_
_entity.id
_entity.type
_entity.pdbx_description
1 polymer ?
#
loop_
_entity_poly.entity_id
_entity_poly.type
_entity_poly.pdbx_seq_one_letter_code
_entity_poly.pdbx_strand_id
1 'polypeptide(L)'
;MLSDLSPSCRDGGHSPSGQRKGFLLGLEGALPFCLGSRGTLISSMKRNTTQESMVPLVTLSSFPRGPHLFTLSVPTAQGWSQRGNPVLKFVRNVPWEFGDVLPDYVLGQSTCALFLSLRYHNLHPDYLHERLQSLGKSFALRVLLVQVDVKDPQQALKELAKMCILAYCTLVLAWSPEEAGRYLETYKAYEQKPANLLMEKLEQDFVSRVTECLTTVKSVNKTDSQTLLTTFGSLEQLMIASREDLALCPGLGPQKAWRLFDVLHEPFLKVPR
;
A
#
# COMPACT_ATOMS: atom_id res chain seq x y z
N MET A 1 7.11 -40.93 -43.08
CA MET A 1 6.08 -41.51 -43.96
C MET A 1 4.97 -42.04 -43.07
N LEU A 2 3.74 -41.63 -43.38
CA LEU A 2 2.45 -42.12 -42.86
C LEU A 2 2.15 -41.78 -41.37
N SER A 3 1.27 -40.81 -41.08
CA SER A 3 -0.21 -40.72 -41.28
C SER A 3 -0.91 -41.05 -39.94
N ASP A 4 -1.47 -40.09 -39.21
CA ASP A 4 -2.77 -39.43 -39.40
C ASP A 4 -3.94 -40.14 -38.70
N LEU A 5 -4.79 -39.31 -38.07
CA LEU A 5 -6.24 -39.44 -37.83
C LEU A 5 -6.77 -40.13 -36.54
N SER A 6 -7.13 -39.26 -35.59
CA SER A 6 -8.38 -39.11 -34.79
C SER A 6 -9.66 -39.87 -35.24
N PRO A 7 -10.84 -39.65 -34.63
CA PRO A 7 -11.32 -39.85 -33.24
C PRO A 7 -12.64 -40.70 -33.22
N SER A 8 -13.22 -41.01 -32.05
CA SER A 8 -14.62 -41.50 -32.02
C SER A 8 -15.44 -40.96 -30.84
N CYS A 9 -16.44 -40.16 -31.25
CA CYS A 9 -17.83 -39.97 -30.81
C CYS A 9 -18.31 -40.18 -29.36
N ARG A 10 -19.13 -39.18 -28.98
CA ARG A 10 -20.22 -39.13 -27.98
C ARG A 10 -21.32 -40.18 -28.33
N ASP A 11 -22.27 -40.58 -27.48
CA ASP A 11 -23.25 -39.81 -26.69
C ASP A 11 -24.06 -40.78 -25.79
N GLY A 12 -24.73 -40.24 -24.75
CA GLY A 12 -25.99 -40.81 -24.26
C GLY A 12 -26.11 -40.94 -22.73
N GLY A 13 -26.88 -40.05 -22.10
CA GLY A 13 -27.34 -40.24 -20.71
C GLY A 13 -28.18 -39.09 -20.18
N HIS A 14 -29.47 -39.35 -19.98
CA HIS A 14 -30.58 -38.44 -19.71
C HIS A 14 -30.65 -37.87 -18.28
N SER A 15 -31.34 -36.74 -18.13
CA SER A 15 -31.69 -35.97 -16.92
C SER A 15 -32.53 -36.76 -15.87
N PRO A 16 -32.77 -36.21 -14.65
CA PRO A 16 -33.92 -35.30 -14.49
C PRO A 16 -33.74 -34.13 -13.49
N SER A 17 -34.66 -33.18 -13.66
CA SER A 17 -34.96 -31.97 -12.89
C SER A 17 -35.40 -32.20 -11.44
N GLY A 18 -35.04 -31.27 -10.54
CA GLY A 18 -35.61 -31.14 -9.18
C GLY A 18 -35.60 -29.68 -8.71
N GLN A 19 -36.76 -29.18 -8.31
CA GLN A 19 -37.07 -27.80 -7.92
C GLN A 19 -36.91 -27.54 -6.39
N ARG A 20 -36.51 -26.29 -6.08
CA ARG A 20 -36.96 -25.40 -4.97
C ARG A 20 -36.31 -25.42 -3.56
N LYS A 21 -36.23 -24.17 -3.05
CA LYS A 21 -35.98 -23.62 -1.69
C LYS A 21 -34.49 -23.46 -1.36
N GLY A 22 -33.92 -22.27 -1.16
CA GLY A 22 -34.44 -21.05 -0.57
C GLY A 22 -33.97 -20.97 0.89
N PHE A 23 -32.81 -20.37 1.14
CA PHE A 23 -32.43 -19.87 2.47
C PHE A 23 -31.62 -18.58 2.33
N LEU A 24 -32.09 -17.59 3.08
CA LEU A 24 -31.71 -16.19 3.08
C LEU A 24 -30.91 -15.93 4.36
N LEU A 25 -29.65 -15.50 4.24
CA LEU A 25 -28.83 -14.80 5.25
C LEU A 25 -27.68 -14.20 4.42
N GLY A 26 -27.57 -12.91 4.12
CA GLY A 26 -27.78 -11.75 4.98
C GLY A 26 -26.42 -11.29 5.51
N LEU A 27 -25.67 -10.53 4.71
CA LEU A 27 -24.61 -9.61 5.17
C LEU A 27 -24.37 -8.56 4.08
N GLU A 28 -24.97 -7.40 4.29
CA GLU A 28 -24.66 -6.13 3.63
C GLU A 28 -23.25 -5.66 4.01
N GLY A 29 -22.59 -4.95 3.10
CA GLY A 29 -21.29 -4.32 3.36
C GLY A 29 -20.68 -3.75 2.10
N ALA A 30 -21.23 -2.63 1.64
CA ALA A 30 -20.85 -1.89 0.44
C ALA A 30 -19.46 -1.25 0.52
N LEU A 31 -18.73 -1.22 -0.61
CA LEU A 31 -17.94 -0.06 -1.05
C LEU A 31 -17.92 -0.01 -2.61
N PRO A 32 -17.97 1.18 -3.24
CA PRO A 32 -18.46 1.35 -4.60
C PRO A 32 -17.36 1.34 -5.67
N PHE A 33 -17.68 0.65 -6.77
CA PHE A 33 -17.01 0.68 -8.06
C PHE A 33 -17.59 1.84 -8.88
N CYS A 34 -16.79 2.81 -9.31
CA CYS A 34 -17.19 3.83 -10.28
C CYS A 34 -16.28 3.75 -11.51
N LEU A 35 -16.77 3.06 -12.55
CA LEU A 35 -16.35 3.20 -13.95
C LEU A 35 -17.25 4.26 -14.60
N GLY A 36 -16.66 5.23 -15.29
CA GLY A 36 -17.38 6.25 -16.04
C GLY A 36 -16.50 6.98 -17.05
N SER A 37 -16.62 6.57 -18.31
CA SER A 37 -15.96 7.10 -19.50
C SER A 37 -16.27 8.57 -19.81
N ARG A 38 -15.31 9.29 -20.43
CA ARG A 38 -15.39 9.90 -21.78
C ARG A 38 -14.25 10.89 -22.01
N GLY A 39 -13.61 10.77 -23.18
CA GLY A 39 -12.50 11.63 -23.60
C GLY A 39 -12.95 13.00 -24.09
N THR A 40 -12.01 13.95 -24.11
CA THR A 40 -11.97 15.08 -25.04
C THR A 40 -10.51 15.55 -25.17
N LEU A 41 -10.01 15.52 -26.41
CA LEU A 41 -8.78 16.17 -26.88
C LEU A 41 -9.00 17.68 -26.94
N ILE A 42 -8.19 18.49 -26.28
CA ILE A 42 -7.85 19.85 -26.74
C ILE A 42 -6.38 20.15 -26.44
N SER A 43 -5.68 20.51 -27.51
CA SER A 43 -4.31 21.00 -27.58
C SER A 43 -4.22 22.50 -27.28
N SER A 44 -3.02 22.93 -26.87
CA SER A 44 -2.43 24.25 -27.10
C SER A 44 -2.53 25.33 -26.00
N MET A 45 -1.50 25.32 -25.14
CA MET A 45 -0.45 26.34 -25.11
C MET A 45 -0.86 27.82 -24.94
N LYS A 46 -0.75 28.32 -23.71
CA LYS A 46 -0.24 29.68 -23.44
C LYS A 46 0.45 29.73 -22.08
N ARG A 47 1.74 30.08 -22.14
CA ARG A 47 2.63 30.35 -21.01
C ARG A 47 2.17 31.59 -20.25
N ASN A 48 2.30 31.57 -18.93
CA ASN A 48 2.87 32.69 -18.17
C ASN A 48 3.29 32.23 -16.75
N THR A 49 4.61 32.10 -16.60
CA THR A 49 5.46 32.60 -15.51
C THR A 49 4.79 32.94 -14.17
N THR A 50 4.97 32.13 -13.13
CA THR A 50 5.75 32.46 -11.90
C THR A 50 5.79 31.29 -10.91
N GLN A 51 6.97 31.11 -10.29
CA GLN A 51 7.30 30.35 -9.07
C GLN A 51 7.28 28.81 -9.12
N GLU A 52 8.40 28.25 -9.57
CA GLU A 52 8.88 26.93 -9.13
C GLU A 52 9.28 27.03 -7.65
N SER A 53 8.50 26.40 -6.77
CA SER A 53 8.98 26.02 -5.45
C SER A 53 9.92 24.82 -5.63
N MET A 54 11.20 25.14 -5.51
CA MET A 54 12.32 24.22 -5.51
C MET A 54 12.15 23.19 -4.38
N VAL A 55 11.66 22.00 -4.72
CA VAL A 55 11.91 20.80 -3.91
C VAL A 55 13.43 20.64 -3.84
N PRO A 56 14.06 20.60 -2.66
CA PRO A 56 15.50 20.46 -2.59
C PRO A 56 15.85 19.09 -3.16
N LEU A 57 16.61 19.10 -4.25
CA LEU A 57 17.39 17.98 -4.73
C LEU A 57 18.31 17.58 -3.57
N VAL A 58 17.91 16.59 -2.77
CA VAL A 58 18.75 16.03 -1.71
C VAL A 58 20.00 15.53 -2.41
N THR A 59 21.06 16.31 -2.24
CA THR A 59 22.34 16.08 -2.87
C THR A 59 22.86 14.75 -2.34
N LEU A 60 23.21 13.84 -3.25
CA LEU A 60 23.75 12.49 -2.98
C LEU A 60 25.18 12.54 -2.39
N SER A 61 25.41 13.41 -1.41
CA SER A 61 26.73 13.69 -0.85
C SER A 61 26.70 13.68 0.67
N SER A 62 26.49 12.49 1.25
CA SER A 62 27.08 12.07 2.54
C SER A 62 26.48 10.73 2.97
N PHE A 63 26.80 9.66 2.24
CA PHE A 63 26.63 8.30 2.76
C PHE A 63 27.79 8.00 3.72
N PRO A 64 27.55 7.67 5.01
CA PRO A 64 28.59 7.11 5.85
C PRO A 64 29.01 5.75 5.29
N ARG A 65 30.30 5.64 4.94
CA ARG A 65 30.93 4.44 4.40
C ARG A 65 31.25 3.46 5.52
N GLY A 66 30.44 2.41 5.64
CA GLY A 66 30.82 1.09 6.13
C GLY A 66 30.29 0.04 5.14
N PRO A 67 30.84 -1.18 5.05
CA PRO A 67 30.46 -2.14 4.01
C PRO A 67 29.10 -2.76 4.38
N HIS A 68 28.00 -2.06 4.08
CA HIS A 68 26.64 -2.61 4.20
C HIS A 68 26.31 -3.42 2.95
N LEU A 69 27.06 -4.51 2.76
CA LEU A 69 26.88 -5.42 1.65
C LEU A 69 25.59 -6.23 1.89
N PHE A 70 24.74 -6.31 0.88
CA PHE A 70 23.61 -7.24 0.90
C PHE A 70 24.13 -8.64 0.59
N THR A 71 23.96 -9.58 1.52
CA THR A 71 24.45 -10.96 1.32
C THR A 71 23.35 -11.82 0.71
N LEU A 72 23.61 -12.29 -0.50
CA LEU A 72 22.86 -13.31 -1.22
C LEU A 72 23.29 -14.70 -0.78
N SER A 73 22.36 -15.63 -0.67
CA SER A 73 22.72 -17.05 -0.52
C SER A 73 23.52 -17.57 -1.73
N VAL A 74 24.68 -18.17 -1.44
CA VAL A 74 25.41 -19.09 -2.32
C VAL A 74 24.69 -20.44 -2.29
N PRO A 75 24.75 -21.26 -3.36
CA PRO A 75 24.42 -22.68 -3.27
C PRO A 75 25.15 -23.35 -2.10
N THR A 76 24.40 -23.70 -1.06
CA THR A 76 24.81 -24.62 0.00
C THR A 76 24.70 -26.06 -0.47
N ALA A 77 25.24 -27.01 0.31
CA ALA A 77 25.10 -28.45 0.07
C ALA A 77 23.63 -28.94 -0.05
N GLN A 78 22.66 -28.11 0.32
CA GLN A 78 21.22 -28.32 0.21
C GLN A 78 20.61 -27.85 -1.13
N GLY A 79 21.41 -27.34 -2.07
CA GLY A 79 20.99 -27.07 -3.46
C GLY A 79 20.24 -25.76 -3.71
N TRP A 80 20.19 -24.85 -2.73
CA TRP A 80 19.46 -23.58 -2.86
C TRP A 80 20.36 -22.50 -3.43
N SER A 81 20.30 -22.29 -4.74
CA SER A 81 21.14 -21.31 -5.43
C SER A 81 20.30 -20.15 -5.94
N GLN A 82 20.59 -18.92 -5.48
CA GLN A 82 20.08 -17.71 -6.13
C GLN A 82 20.89 -17.34 -7.38
N ARG A 83 21.94 -18.12 -7.74
CA ARG A 83 22.67 -17.91 -9.00
C ARG A 83 21.73 -18.15 -10.18
N GLY A 84 21.44 -17.09 -10.92
CA GLY A 84 20.54 -17.12 -12.08
C GLY A 84 19.14 -16.54 -11.82
N ASN A 85 18.84 -16.09 -10.60
CA ASN A 85 17.57 -15.44 -10.31
C ASN A 85 17.43 -14.12 -11.13
N PRO A 86 16.36 -13.93 -11.92
CA PRO A 86 16.17 -12.72 -12.72
C PRO A 86 16.08 -11.44 -11.88
N VAL A 87 15.67 -11.54 -10.61
CA VAL A 87 15.57 -10.39 -9.69
C VAL A 87 16.91 -9.67 -9.52
N LEU A 88 18.04 -10.40 -9.54
CA LEU A 88 19.37 -9.84 -9.33
C LEU A 88 19.76 -8.82 -10.41
N LYS A 89 19.19 -8.89 -11.61
CA LYS A 89 19.44 -7.92 -12.70
C LYS A 89 18.87 -6.53 -12.42
N PHE A 90 17.90 -6.47 -11.51
CA PHE A 90 17.17 -5.26 -11.15
C PHE A 90 17.64 -4.65 -9.82
N VAL A 91 18.46 -5.37 -9.03
CA VAL A 91 19.11 -4.82 -7.84
C VAL A 91 20.41 -4.12 -8.26
N ARG A 92 20.37 -2.79 -8.36
CA ARG A 92 21.47 -1.95 -8.86
C ARG A 92 21.89 -0.86 -7.89
N ASN A 93 20.96 -0.39 -7.04
CA ASN A 93 21.19 0.71 -6.12
C ASN A 93 21.91 0.29 -4.84
N VAL A 94 22.04 -1.02 -4.62
CA VAL A 94 22.62 -1.61 -3.42
C VAL A 94 23.71 -2.61 -3.83
N PRO A 95 24.93 -2.52 -3.30
CA PRO A 95 25.96 -3.52 -3.54
C PRO A 95 25.57 -4.84 -2.87
N TRP A 96 25.83 -5.96 -3.54
CA TRP A 96 25.57 -7.29 -3.02
C TRP A 96 26.73 -8.26 -3.25
N GLU A 97 26.83 -9.28 -2.41
CA GLU A 97 27.78 -10.38 -2.54
C GLU A 97 27.09 -11.71 -2.31
N PHE A 98 27.71 -12.81 -2.73
CA PHE A 98 27.26 -14.13 -2.35
C PHE A 98 27.95 -14.58 -1.05
N GLY A 99 27.19 -15.01 -0.06
CA GLY A 99 27.67 -15.65 1.16
C GLY A 99 26.93 -16.95 1.48
N ASP A 100 27.53 -17.77 2.34
CA ASP A 100 26.90 -18.99 2.85
C ASP A 100 25.91 -18.61 3.97
N VAL A 101 24.65 -18.40 3.58
CA VAL A 101 23.57 -17.96 4.48
C VAL A 101 22.34 -18.82 4.28
N LEU A 102 21.60 -19.06 5.38
CA LEU A 102 20.36 -19.83 5.35
C LEU A 102 19.25 -19.14 4.55
N PRO A 103 18.87 -17.86 4.79
CA PRO A 103 17.85 -17.19 3.99
C PRO A 103 18.36 -16.87 2.58
N ASP A 104 17.45 -16.64 1.63
CA ASP A 104 17.84 -16.30 0.27
C ASP A 104 18.56 -14.95 0.19
N TYR A 105 18.11 -14.02 1.03
CA TYR A 105 18.55 -12.63 1.08
C TYR A 105 18.73 -12.18 2.53
N VAL A 106 19.91 -11.65 2.88
CA VAL A 106 20.15 -10.96 4.15
C VAL A 106 20.11 -9.46 3.91
N LEU A 107 19.06 -8.82 4.40
CA LEU A 107 18.78 -7.40 4.20
C LEU A 107 19.41 -6.54 5.29
N GLY A 108 19.66 -7.09 6.47
CA GLY A 108 20.26 -6.36 7.58
C GLY A 108 20.63 -7.29 8.73
N GLN A 109 21.06 -6.72 9.86
CA GLN A 109 21.49 -7.51 11.02
C GLN A 109 20.39 -8.41 11.58
N SER A 110 19.14 -7.94 11.59
CA SER A 110 17.98 -8.66 12.12
C SER A 110 16.88 -8.91 11.09
N THR A 111 17.18 -8.69 9.80
CA THR A 111 16.20 -8.73 8.71
C THR A 111 16.66 -9.66 7.60
N CYS A 112 15.82 -10.61 7.24
CA CYS A 112 16.05 -11.50 6.11
C CYS A 112 14.83 -11.57 5.18
N ALA A 113 15.07 -11.95 3.94
CA ALA A 113 14.03 -12.29 2.99
C ALA A 113 14.23 -13.69 2.39
N LEU A 114 13.14 -14.41 2.23
CA LEU A 114 13.02 -15.64 1.43
C LEU A 114 12.35 -15.29 0.11
N PHE A 115 12.77 -15.93 -0.97
CA PHE A 115 12.24 -15.76 -2.31
C PHE A 115 11.49 -16.99 -2.76
N LEU A 116 10.29 -16.80 -3.28
CA LEU A 116 9.50 -17.89 -3.85
C LEU A 116 8.74 -17.41 -5.09
N SER A 117 8.86 -18.12 -6.21
CA SER A 117 7.93 -17.97 -7.33
C SER A 117 6.71 -18.86 -7.10
N LEU A 118 5.51 -18.37 -7.42
CA LEU A 118 4.28 -19.17 -7.33
C LEU A 118 4.31 -20.38 -8.25
N ARG A 119 4.89 -20.25 -9.44
CA ARG A 119 5.09 -21.38 -10.35
C ARG A 119 5.94 -22.47 -9.70
N TYR A 120 6.98 -22.09 -8.95
CA TYR A 120 7.82 -23.04 -8.22
C TYR A 120 7.07 -23.67 -7.04
N HIS A 121 6.28 -22.87 -6.29
CA HIS A 121 5.46 -23.37 -5.19
C HIS A 121 4.47 -24.45 -5.64
N ASN A 122 3.84 -24.26 -6.80
CA ASN A 122 2.92 -25.25 -7.37
C ASN A 122 3.60 -26.58 -7.73
N LEU A 123 4.90 -26.56 -8.03
CA LEU A 123 5.67 -27.77 -8.33
C LEU A 123 6.21 -28.44 -7.05
N HIS A 124 6.56 -27.63 -6.05
CA HIS A 124 7.14 -28.08 -4.78
C HIS A 124 6.47 -27.38 -3.58
N PRO A 125 5.28 -27.85 -3.15
CA PRO A 125 4.52 -27.19 -2.09
C PRO A 125 5.21 -27.27 -0.71
N ASP A 126 5.93 -28.36 -0.43
CA ASP A 126 6.59 -28.59 0.87
C ASP A 126 7.88 -27.77 1.04
N TYR A 127 8.45 -27.27 -0.05
CA TYR A 127 9.73 -26.54 -0.05
C TYR A 127 9.73 -25.36 0.94
N LEU A 128 8.69 -24.53 0.92
CA LEU A 128 8.62 -23.36 1.79
C LEU A 128 8.48 -23.77 3.26
N HIS A 129 7.78 -24.86 3.55
CA HIS A 129 7.60 -25.33 4.91
C HIS A 129 8.95 -25.75 5.53
N GLU A 130 9.75 -26.53 4.79
CA GLU A 130 11.10 -26.94 5.20
C GLU A 130 12.06 -25.76 5.33
N ARG A 131 12.00 -24.79 4.42
CA ARG A 131 12.80 -23.55 4.48
C ARG A 131 12.47 -22.71 5.70
N LEU A 132 11.19 -22.58 6.05
CA LEU A 132 10.77 -21.84 7.25
C LEU A 132 11.17 -22.55 8.54
N GLN A 133 11.07 -23.89 8.56
CA GLN A 133 11.53 -24.68 9.72
C GLN A 133 13.04 -24.53 9.96
N SER A 134 13.85 -24.62 8.90
CA SER A 134 15.31 -24.47 8.98
C SER A 134 15.74 -23.04 9.35
N LEU A 135 15.03 -22.01 8.89
CA LEU A 135 15.30 -20.62 9.27
C LEU A 135 15.01 -20.33 10.74
N GLY A 136 13.96 -20.96 11.29
CA GLY A 136 13.55 -20.81 12.68
C GLY A 136 13.24 -19.35 13.07
N LYS A 137 13.68 -18.94 14.26
CA LYS A 137 13.50 -17.58 14.81
C LYS A 137 14.80 -16.76 14.79
N SER A 138 15.70 -17.06 13.85
CA SER A 138 17.04 -16.47 13.77
C SER A 138 17.03 -14.97 13.43
N PHE A 139 15.94 -14.46 12.84
CA PHE A 139 15.77 -13.07 12.45
C PHE A 139 14.49 -12.49 13.05
N ALA A 140 14.55 -11.23 13.48
CA ALA A 140 13.39 -10.52 14.04
C ALA A 140 12.35 -10.21 12.95
N LEU A 141 12.80 -9.71 11.79
CA LEU A 141 11.96 -9.48 10.63
C LEU A 141 12.27 -10.51 9.55
N ARG A 142 11.26 -11.33 9.23
CA ARG A 142 11.33 -12.37 8.20
C ARG A 142 10.34 -12.04 7.11
N VAL A 143 10.85 -11.66 5.95
CA VAL A 143 10.05 -11.30 4.78
C VAL A 143 9.96 -12.50 3.86
N LEU A 144 8.75 -12.88 3.45
CA LEU A 144 8.55 -13.81 2.35
C LEU A 144 8.18 -13.01 1.10
N LEU A 145 9.14 -12.87 0.19
CA LEU A 145 8.96 -12.21 -1.10
C LEU A 145 8.48 -13.22 -2.13
N VAL A 146 7.21 -13.12 -2.50
CA VAL A 146 6.57 -14.02 -3.46
C VAL A 146 6.42 -13.34 -4.81
N GLN A 147 7.00 -13.94 -5.85
CA GLN A 147 6.77 -13.54 -7.24
C GLN A 147 5.52 -14.23 -7.79
N VAL A 148 4.55 -13.41 -8.23
CA VAL A 148 3.29 -13.86 -8.84
C VAL A 148 3.48 -14.03 -10.34
N ASP A 149 3.79 -15.25 -10.77
CA ASP A 149 4.08 -15.61 -12.17
C ASP A 149 3.08 -16.64 -12.76
N VAL A 150 1.91 -16.78 -12.13
CA VAL A 150 0.83 -17.71 -12.51
C VAL A 150 -0.46 -16.93 -12.77
N LYS A 151 -1.30 -17.39 -13.71
CA LYS A 151 -2.56 -16.74 -14.08
C LYS A 151 -3.60 -16.72 -12.95
N ASP A 152 -3.70 -17.80 -12.18
CA ASP A 152 -4.70 -17.98 -11.12
C ASP A 152 -4.03 -18.12 -9.73
N PRO A 153 -3.53 -17.04 -9.12
CA PRO A 153 -2.73 -17.11 -7.90
C PRO A 153 -3.57 -17.21 -6.61
N GLN A 154 -4.89 -17.04 -6.68
CA GLN A 154 -5.75 -16.82 -5.51
C GLN A 154 -5.68 -17.94 -4.47
N GLN A 155 -5.73 -19.21 -4.90
CA GLN A 155 -5.70 -20.35 -4.00
C GLN A 155 -4.33 -20.52 -3.33
N ALA A 156 -3.25 -20.47 -4.13
CA ALA A 156 -1.88 -20.58 -3.64
C ALA A 156 -1.54 -19.43 -2.66
N LEU A 157 -1.94 -18.20 -2.99
CA LEU A 157 -1.73 -17.05 -2.10
C LEU A 157 -2.50 -17.17 -0.79
N LYS A 158 -3.72 -17.71 -0.81
CA LYS A 158 -4.49 -17.96 0.41
C LYS A 158 -3.80 -18.95 1.34
N GLU A 159 -3.21 -20.01 0.78
CA GLU A 159 -2.46 -21.01 1.54
C GLU A 159 -1.14 -20.42 2.07
N LEU A 160 -0.38 -19.73 1.23
CA LEU A 160 0.86 -19.05 1.64
C LEU A 160 0.61 -17.99 2.71
N ALA A 161 -0.48 -17.21 2.61
CA ALA A 161 -0.83 -16.23 3.62
C ALA A 161 -1.10 -16.87 4.99
N LYS A 162 -1.82 -18.00 5.03
CA LYS A 162 -2.03 -18.77 6.26
C LYS A 162 -0.70 -19.24 6.84
N MET A 163 0.19 -19.78 6.00
CA MET A 163 1.51 -20.23 6.43
C MET A 163 2.37 -19.08 6.98
N CYS A 164 2.35 -17.91 6.34
CA CYS A 164 3.06 -16.72 6.82
C CYS A 164 2.57 -16.24 8.18
N ILE A 165 1.24 -16.25 8.41
CA ILE A 165 0.65 -15.87 9.70
C ILE A 165 1.14 -16.83 10.81
N LEU A 166 1.08 -18.14 10.57
CA LEU A 166 1.51 -19.15 11.55
C LEU A 166 3.02 -19.09 11.83
N ALA A 167 3.82 -18.80 10.81
CA ALA A 167 5.27 -18.70 10.93
C ALA A 167 5.77 -17.33 11.42
N TYR A 168 4.87 -16.35 11.64
CA TYR A 168 5.19 -14.94 11.92
C TYR A 168 6.14 -14.32 10.88
N CYS A 169 5.81 -14.48 9.61
CA CYS A 169 6.53 -13.90 8.47
C CYS A 169 5.67 -12.83 7.78
N THR A 170 6.30 -11.79 7.27
CA THR A 170 5.66 -10.74 6.49
C THR A 170 5.60 -11.16 5.02
N LEU A 171 4.40 -11.39 4.49
CA LEU A 171 4.20 -11.71 3.08
C LEU A 171 4.26 -10.43 2.22
N VAL A 172 5.13 -10.41 1.22
CA VAL A 172 5.21 -9.34 0.21
C VAL A 172 5.04 -9.95 -1.16
N LEU A 173 4.13 -9.42 -1.96
CA LEU A 173 3.85 -9.89 -3.31
C LEU A 173 4.51 -8.98 -4.33
N ALA A 174 5.11 -9.58 -5.36
CA ALA A 174 5.67 -8.87 -6.51
C ALA A 174 5.10 -9.45 -7.80
N TRP A 175 4.58 -8.60 -8.69
CA TRP A 175 4.02 -8.97 -9.99
C TRP A 175 5.07 -9.03 -11.10
N SER A 176 6.29 -8.59 -10.80
CA SER A 176 7.42 -8.64 -11.72
C SER A 176 8.74 -8.83 -10.96
N PRO A 177 9.78 -9.38 -11.63
CA PRO A 177 11.11 -9.49 -11.02
C PRO A 177 11.75 -8.11 -10.77
N GLU A 178 11.37 -7.08 -11.52
CA GLU A 178 11.82 -5.70 -11.32
C GLU A 178 11.29 -5.13 -10.00
N GLU A 179 9.98 -5.30 -9.76
CA GLU A 179 9.32 -4.88 -8.52
C GLU A 179 9.92 -5.61 -7.30
N ALA A 180 10.15 -6.92 -7.42
CA ALA A 180 10.82 -7.71 -6.39
C ALA A 180 12.21 -7.15 -6.04
N GLY A 181 13.00 -6.77 -7.06
CA GLY A 181 14.32 -6.16 -6.86
C GLY A 181 14.21 -4.82 -6.13
N ARG A 182 13.25 -3.98 -6.51
CA ARG A 182 13.01 -2.68 -5.88
C ARG A 182 12.57 -2.80 -4.42
N TYR A 183 11.80 -3.84 -4.07
CA TYR A 183 11.46 -4.12 -2.68
C TYR A 183 12.69 -4.48 -1.85
N LEU A 184 13.58 -5.34 -2.36
CA LEU A 184 14.83 -5.68 -1.67
C LEU A 184 15.71 -4.44 -1.45
N GLU A 185 15.87 -3.60 -2.47
CA GLU A 185 16.60 -2.33 -2.35
C GLU A 185 15.99 -1.41 -1.28
N THR A 186 14.66 -1.33 -1.25
CA THR A 186 13.95 -0.50 -0.27
C THR A 186 14.17 -1.02 1.14
N TYR A 187 14.02 -2.33 1.38
CA TYR A 187 14.28 -2.90 2.69
C TYR A 187 15.72 -2.63 3.16
N LYS A 188 16.71 -2.72 2.26
CA LYS A 188 18.09 -2.41 2.61
C LYS A 188 18.30 -0.92 2.91
N ALA A 189 17.80 -0.04 2.05
CA ALA A 189 17.96 1.41 2.20
C ALA A 189 17.25 1.98 3.44
N TYR A 190 16.27 1.25 3.99
CA TYR A 190 15.50 1.64 5.18
C TYR A 190 16.01 0.95 6.46
N GLU A 191 17.08 0.17 6.44
CA GLU A 191 17.64 -0.50 7.63
C GLU A 191 17.99 0.50 8.75
N GLN A 192 18.50 1.68 8.40
CA GLN A 192 18.97 2.70 9.36
C GLN A 192 18.02 3.89 9.50
N LYS A 193 16.87 3.89 8.82
CA LYS A 193 15.97 5.04 8.83
C LYS A 193 15.14 5.06 10.11
N PRO A 194 15.15 6.16 10.88
CA PRO A 194 14.39 6.25 12.12
C PRO A 194 12.88 6.33 11.84
N ALA A 195 12.08 5.86 12.80
CA ALA A 195 10.61 5.88 12.73
C ALA A 195 10.00 7.28 12.57
N ASN A 196 10.78 8.35 12.82
CA ASN A 196 10.36 9.74 12.66
C ASN A 196 9.89 10.07 11.23
N LEU A 197 10.33 9.32 10.21
CA LEU A 197 9.83 9.48 8.84
C LEU A 197 8.37 9.04 8.65
N LEU A 198 7.85 8.22 9.56
CA LEU A 198 6.45 7.76 9.55
C LEU A 198 5.51 8.68 10.34
N MET A 199 6.07 9.63 11.11
CA MET A 199 5.26 10.59 11.84
C MET A 199 4.60 11.55 10.86
N GLU A 200 3.35 11.90 11.14
CA GLU A 200 2.63 12.93 10.42
C GLU A 200 3.41 14.23 10.48
N LYS A 201 3.80 14.73 9.31
CA LYS A 201 4.39 16.07 9.20
C LYS A 201 3.26 17.07 9.27
N LEU A 202 2.88 17.45 10.49
CA LEU A 202 1.97 18.57 10.68
C LEU A 202 2.66 19.83 10.15
N GLU A 203 2.03 20.47 9.16
CA GLU A 203 2.45 21.80 8.72
C GLU A 203 2.34 22.74 9.93
N GLN A 204 3.44 23.42 10.28
CA GLN A 204 3.47 24.32 11.44
C GLN A 204 2.81 25.68 11.16
N ASP A 205 2.41 25.92 9.92
CA ASP A 205 1.79 27.18 9.51
C ASP A 205 0.42 27.33 10.15
N PHE A 206 0.20 28.49 10.78
CA PHE A 206 -1.05 28.81 11.48
C PHE A 206 -2.28 28.64 10.58
N VAL A 207 -2.19 29.12 9.33
CA VAL A 207 -3.29 29.04 8.36
C VAL A 207 -3.61 27.58 8.03
N SER A 208 -2.60 26.73 7.85
CA SER A 208 -2.79 25.29 7.59
C SER A 208 -3.48 24.61 8.77
N ARG A 209 -3.02 24.88 10.00
CA ARG A 209 -3.62 24.29 11.22
C ARG A 209 -5.07 24.71 11.44
N VAL A 210 -5.39 25.98 11.24
CA VAL A 210 -6.79 26.45 11.40
C VAL A 210 -7.66 25.93 10.27
N THR A 211 -7.15 25.86 9.04
CA THR A 211 -7.87 25.26 7.92
C THR A 211 -8.19 23.79 8.19
N GLU A 212 -7.20 23.02 8.66
CA GLU A 212 -7.40 21.62 9.02
C GLU A 212 -8.47 21.48 10.12
N CYS A 213 -8.36 22.28 11.20
CA CYS A 213 -9.33 22.30 12.29
C CYS A 213 -10.74 22.61 11.80
N LEU A 214 -10.94 23.66 11.00
CA LEU A 214 -12.26 24.04 10.49
C LEU A 214 -12.82 23.00 9.49
N THR A 215 -11.97 22.37 8.68
CA THR A 215 -12.39 21.32 7.73
C THR A 215 -12.76 19.99 8.39
N THR A 216 -12.52 19.80 9.69
CA THR A 216 -13.07 18.65 10.43
C THR A 216 -14.60 18.70 10.47
N VAL A 217 -15.20 19.89 10.38
CA VAL A 217 -16.65 20.08 10.27
C VAL A 217 -17.07 19.74 8.84
N LYS A 218 -17.88 18.67 8.67
CA LYS A 218 -18.29 18.12 7.36
C LYS A 218 -18.87 19.15 6.36
N SER A 219 -19.37 20.28 6.83
CA SER A 219 -19.95 21.33 5.98
C SER A 219 -18.98 22.41 5.53
N VAL A 220 -17.76 22.45 6.07
CA VAL A 220 -16.78 23.53 5.86
C VAL A 220 -15.65 23.04 4.98
N ASN A 221 -15.43 23.74 3.86
CA ASN A 221 -14.34 23.45 2.93
C ASN A 221 -13.07 24.27 3.23
N LYS A 222 -11.97 23.96 2.55
CA LYS A 222 -10.73 24.76 2.62
C LYS A 222 -10.95 26.22 2.20
N THR A 223 -11.75 26.45 1.15
CA THR A 223 -12.13 27.79 0.68
C THR A 223 -12.92 28.55 1.74
N ASP A 224 -13.87 27.86 2.37
CA ASP A 224 -14.72 28.45 3.40
C ASP A 224 -13.88 28.85 4.62
N SER A 225 -12.91 28.00 4.99
CA SER A 225 -11.96 28.25 6.09
C SER A 225 -11.09 29.48 5.82
N GLN A 226 -10.62 29.65 4.58
CA GLN A 226 -9.87 30.85 4.18
C GLN A 226 -10.73 32.11 4.26
N THR A 227 -11.97 32.06 3.75
CA THR A 227 -12.91 33.18 3.85
C THR A 227 -13.15 33.55 5.32
N LEU A 228 -13.45 32.58 6.17
CA LEU A 228 -13.69 32.77 7.60
C LEU A 228 -12.47 33.40 8.29
N LEU A 229 -11.26 32.95 7.98
CA LEU A 229 -10.02 33.53 8.49
C LEU A 229 -9.82 34.97 8.01
N THR A 230 -10.14 35.29 6.75
CA THR A 230 -10.01 36.66 6.23
C THR A 230 -11.07 37.62 6.76
N THR A 231 -12.28 37.12 7.05
CA THR A 231 -13.40 37.94 7.53
C THR A 231 -13.31 38.22 9.02
N PHE A 232 -13.02 37.19 9.83
CA PHE A 232 -12.97 37.32 11.29
C PHE A 232 -11.56 37.54 11.84
N GLY A 233 -10.50 37.26 11.08
CA GLY A 233 -9.10 37.49 11.50
C GLY A 233 -8.57 36.59 12.61
N SER A 234 -9.43 36.13 13.54
CA SER A 234 -9.08 35.27 14.66
C SER A 234 -10.12 34.18 14.91
N LEU A 235 -9.68 33.03 15.42
CA LEU A 235 -10.58 31.93 15.77
C LEU A 235 -11.52 32.30 16.92
N GLU A 236 -11.05 33.13 17.85
CA GLU A 236 -11.88 33.63 18.96
C GLU A 236 -13.08 34.45 18.45
N GLN A 237 -12.84 35.39 17.53
CA GLN A 237 -13.93 36.18 16.94
C GLN A 237 -14.89 35.31 16.14
N LEU A 238 -14.38 34.26 15.47
CA LEU A 238 -15.22 33.29 14.77
C LEU A 238 -16.11 32.49 15.74
N MET A 239 -15.59 32.11 16.91
CA MET A 239 -16.36 31.35 17.91
C MET A 239 -17.44 32.19 18.60
N ILE A 240 -17.23 33.51 18.74
CA ILE A 240 -18.20 34.43 19.37
C ILE A 240 -19.23 34.95 18.36
N ALA A 241 -18.96 34.85 17.06
CA ALA A 241 -19.81 35.37 16.00
C ALA A 241 -21.24 34.80 16.03
N SER A 242 -22.23 35.65 15.73
CA SER A 242 -23.63 35.23 15.64
C SER A 242 -23.91 34.39 14.39
N ARG A 243 -25.05 33.70 14.36
CA ARG A 243 -25.46 32.90 13.18
C ARG A 243 -25.63 33.78 11.95
N GLU A 244 -26.06 35.02 12.17
CA GLU A 244 -26.28 36.03 11.16
C GLU A 244 -24.95 36.51 10.57
N ASP A 245 -23.96 36.80 11.43
CA ASP A 245 -22.62 37.24 11.00
C ASP A 245 -21.90 36.16 10.18
N LEU A 246 -22.04 34.89 10.58
CA LEU A 246 -21.50 33.77 9.82
C LEU A 246 -22.18 33.61 8.46
N ALA A 247 -23.48 33.92 8.34
CA ALA A 247 -24.21 33.85 7.08
C ALA A 247 -23.87 35.02 6.12
N LEU A 248 -23.29 36.11 6.61
CA LEU A 248 -22.82 37.23 5.79
C LEU A 248 -21.48 36.96 5.09
N CYS A 249 -20.80 35.85 5.41
CA CYS A 249 -19.52 35.50 4.82
C CYS A 249 -19.68 35.14 3.32
N PRO A 250 -18.86 35.72 2.43
CA PRO A 250 -19.00 35.49 0.99
C PRO A 250 -18.73 34.02 0.62
N GLY A 251 -19.68 33.38 -0.06
CA GLY A 251 -19.57 31.98 -0.48
C GLY A 251 -19.92 30.95 0.60
N LEU A 252 -20.18 31.38 1.85
CA LEU A 252 -20.66 30.51 2.91
C LEU A 252 -22.19 30.54 2.96
N GLY A 253 -22.83 29.48 2.46
CA GLY A 253 -24.29 29.38 2.51
C GLY A 253 -24.83 29.29 3.95
N PRO A 254 -26.08 29.72 4.20
CA PRO A 254 -26.66 29.79 5.56
C PRO A 254 -26.70 28.44 6.26
N GLN A 255 -26.92 27.34 5.51
CA GLN A 255 -26.89 25.99 6.07
C GLN A 255 -25.49 25.59 6.57
N LYS A 256 -24.42 26.04 5.91
CA LYS A 256 -23.04 25.78 6.35
C LYS A 256 -22.71 26.62 7.58
N ALA A 257 -23.10 27.89 7.58
CA ALA A 257 -22.93 28.81 8.69
C ALA A 257 -23.65 28.31 9.96
N TRP A 258 -24.90 27.85 9.84
CA TRP A 258 -25.67 27.32 10.96
C TRP A 258 -25.07 26.02 11.51
N ARG A 259 -24.67 25.08 10.64
CA ARG A 259 -24.00 23.85 11.09
C ARG A 259 -22.68 24.14 11.80
N LEU A 260 -21.90 25.10 11.31
CA LEU A 260 -20.67 25.52 11.97
C LEU A 260 -20.97 26.12 13.35
N PHE A 261 -21.95 27.03 13.43
CA PHE A 261 -22.35 27.64 14.70
C PHE A 261 -22.85 26.59 15.71
N ASP A 262 -23.69 25.66 15.26
CA ASP A 262 -24.22 24.58 16.09
C ASP A 262 -23.08 23.71 16.63
N VAL A 263 -22.12 23.30 15.79
CA VAL A 263 -20.97 22.49 16.23
C VAL A 263 -20.09 23.21 17.26
N LEU A 264 -19.94 24.54 17.15
CA LEU A 264 -19.12 25.33 18.08
C LEU A 264 -19.81 25.55 19.44
N HIS A 265 -21.14 25.56 19.49
CA HIS A 265 -21.93 25.90 20.67
C HIS A 265 -22.73 24.73 21.26
N GLU A 266 -22.69 23.56 20.63
CA GLU A 266 -23.37 22.37 21.13
C GLU A 266 -22.70 21.92 22.44
N PRO A 267 -23.48 21.77 23.54
CA PRO A 267 -22.92 21.31 24.80
C PRO A 267 -22.44 19.87 24.68
N PHE A 268 -21.21 19.60 25.13
CA PHE A 268 -20.64 18.24 25.12
C PHE A 268 -21.45 17.22 25.94
N LEU A 269 -22.14 17.69 26.98
CA LEU A 269 -22.98 16.88 27.84
C LEU A 269 -24.45 17.10 27.50
N LYS A 270 -25.21 16.01 27.38
CA LYS A 270 -26.67 16.11 27.30
C LYS A 270 -27.19 16.68 28.61
N VAL A 271 -27.88 17.80 28.54
CA VAL A 271 -28.59 18.36 29.69
C VAL A 271 -29.58 17.28 30.19
N PRO A 272 -29.51 16.87 31.47
CA PRO A 272 -30.47 15.90 32.01
C PRO A 272 -31.88 16.50 31.90
N ARG A 273 -32.80 15.70 31.35
CA ARG A 273 -34.22 16.05 31.20
C ARG A 273 -34.96 16.03 32.53
#